data_AF-A0A1V5WNW7-F1
#
_entry.id   AF-A0A1V5WNW7-F1
#
_cell.length_a   1.000
_cell.length_b   1.000
_cell.length_c   1.000
_cell.angle_alpha   90.00
_cell.angle_beta   90.00
_cell.angle_gamma   90.00
#
_symmetry.space_group_name_H-M   'P 1'
#
loop_
_entity.id
_entity.type
_entity.pdbx_description
1 polymer ?
#
loop_
_entity_poly.entity_id
_entity_poly.type
_entity_poly.pdbx_seq_one_letter_code
_entity_poly.pdbx_strand_id
1 'polypeptide(L)'
;MCTDCIRLHSAYNPAREAERFVDTAIKEKNPRCIVITEPGESHLASVLRTRFPNASLIALRYTADKFTESDSLWTAVWRPGETGTVTDFLYRFIPEEFIPQTVFVPWKPADSLWPEAAKAVWSGIAELVRLQSGILRTRTHFGKRWLTNMVNSVVLAKNPVRISALTGPVLLACSGPSLESVFPQDLSSFHVAAVSSSLAALSENRVFANICITTDGGYWARDHLRYLPSGTVLVFPPEAAVPRTILEEQPVVFLSYSSALEKKLFDLAGINSVPAERNGTVSGTAVRYLLDNGQGSVIAAGLDLSVSRSFSHARPHAFGPLLDSGTRRTSPLCSVLHERAENSFALDAYARWFETNSQSFDGRLFRIPASLRSIPGIPVRDLAQESGTKAFPLEMMTQDVPDRRVRAERVAHYLTDRAGTVAALTPGMDVEPDILELLQLVSFAAYTTAMKSGDYRVLCADTSRYLATLAERITRRVR
;
A
#
# COMPACT_ATOMS: atom_id res chain seq x y z
N MET A 1 2.74 20.99 -54.10
CA MET A 1 3.53 19.88 -53.53
C MET A 1 3.81 20.25 -52.07
N CYS A 2 3.10 19.64 -51.13
CA CYS A 2 3.35 19.79 -49.70
C CYS A 2 4.28 18.64 -49.31
N THR A 3 5.56 18.94 -49.05
CA THR A 3 6.61 17.92 -48.87
C THR A 3 6.66 17.30 -47.48
N ASP A 4 5.87 17.75 -46.50
CA ASP A 4 5.96 17.23 -45.13
C ASP A 4 4.59 16.87 -44.54
N CYS A 5 3.84 16.01 -45.22
CA CYS A 5 2.75 15.28 -44.54
C CYS A 5 3.39 14.11 -43.76
N ILE A 6 3.52 14.25 -42.44
CA ILE A 6 4.04 13.18 -41.57
C ILE A 6 3.14 11.95 -41.77
N ARG A 7 3.70 10.89 -42.34
CA ARG A 7 3.01 9.61 -42.51
C ARG A 7 3.19 8.78 -41.25
N LEU A 8 2.10 8.17 -40.79
CA LEU A 8 2.14 7.27 -39.63
C LEU A 8 2.89 5.98 -39.91
N HIS A 9 2.84 5.49 -41.16
CA HIS A 9 3.48 4.25 -41.60
C HIS A 9 4.15 4.46 -42.95
N SER A 10 5.11 3.60 -43.25
CA SER A 10 5.74 3.45 -44.56
C SER A 10 4.69 3.20 -45.62
N ALA A 11 4.63 4.06 -46.64
CA ALA A 11 3.70 3.89 -47.76
C ALA A 11 4.03 2.69 -48.65
N TYR A 12 5.22 2.11 -48.53
CA TYR A 12 5.68 1.00 -49.37
C TYR A 12 5.54 -0.35 -48.69
N ASN A 13 5.90 -0.45 -47.40
CA ASN A 13 5.85 -1.70 -46.66
C ASN A 13 5.81 -1.45 -45.14
N PRO A 14 4.60 -1.25 -44.56
CA PRO A 14 4.40 -1.07 -43.13
C PRO A 14 4.88 -2.25 -42.27
N ALA A 15 4.71 -3.49 -42.75
CA ALA A 15 5.08 -4.69 -42.01
C ALA A 15 6.61 -4.78 -41.81
N ARG A 16 7.39 -4.49 -42.87
CA ARG A 16 8.86 -4.48 -42.78
C ARG A 16 9.39 -3.32 -41.94
N GLU A 17 8.68 -2.19 -41.93
CA GLU A 17 8.98 -1.09 -41.02
C GLU A 17 8.77 -1.51 -39.56
N ALA A 18 7.65 -2.17 -39.27
CA ALA A 18 7.34 -2.71 -37.95
C ALA A 18 8.40 -3.71 -37.46
N GLU A 19 8.85 -4.64 -38.30
CA GLU A 19 9.95 -5.57 -38.00
C GLU A 19 11.23 -4.81 -37.60
N ARG A 20 11.68 -3.89 -38.45
CA ARG A 20 12.89 -3.08 -38.20
C ARG A 20 12.78 -2.27 -36.93
N PHE A 21 11.61 -1.69 -36.67
CA PHE A 21 11.35 -0.94 -35.46
C PHE A 21 11.48 -1.82 -34.22
N VAL A 22 10.82 -2.98 -34.19
CA VAL A 22 10.87 -3.91 -33.05
C VAL A 22 12.31 -4.41 -32.81
N ASP A 23 13.07 -4.68 -33.86
CA ASP A 23 14.49 -5.07 -33.77
C ASP A 23 15.40 -3.99 -33.19
N THR A 24 15.08 -2.72 -33.47
CA THR A 24 15.92 -1.61 -33.02
C THR A 24 15.50 -1.09 -31.65
N ALA A 25 14.19 -0.99 -31.40
CA ALA A 25 13.62 -0.33 -30.24
C ALA A 25 13.52 -1.23 -29.00
N ILE A 26 13.41 -2.55 -29.18
CA ILE A 26 13.25 -3.50 -28.07
C ILE A 26 14.46 -4.43 -28.00
N LYS A 27 15.32 -4.17 -27.00
CA LYS A 27 16.57 -4.89 -26.77
C LYS A 27 16.45 -5.94 -25.67
N GLU A 28 15.39 -5.84 -24.88
CA GLU A 28 15.04 -6.76 -23.81
C GLU A 28 14.77 -8.14 -24.40
N LYS A 29 15.42 -9.17 -23.83
CA LYS A 29 15.23 -10.55 -24.28
C LYS A 29 13.86 -11.10 -23.90
N ASN A 30 13.40 -10.80 -22.70
CA ASN A 30 12.16 -11.33 -22.12
C ASN A 30 11.36 -10.23 -21.41
N PRO A 31 10.79 -9.25 -22.13
CA PRO A 31 9.87 -8.28 -21.53
C PRO A 31 8.59 -8.98 -21.06
N ARG A 32 8.02 -8.52 -19.94
CA ARG A 32 6.72 -8.99 -19.43
C ARG A 32 5.56 -8.16 -19.93
N CYS A 33 5.80 -6.87 -20.10
CA CYS A 33 4.85 -5.92 -20.66
C CYS A 33 5.57 -5.09 -21.73
N ILE A 34 4.89 -4.86 -22.85
CA ILE A 34 5.36 -3.96 -23.91
C ILE A 34 4.24 -2.94 -24.12
N VAL A 35 4.54 -1.68 -23.84
CA VAL A 35 3.60 -0.56 -23.94
C VAL A 35 4.01 0.29 -25.13
N ILE A 36 3.15 0.38 -26.14
CA ILE A 36 3.38 1.21 -27.32
C ILE A 36 2.48 2.44 -27.27
N THR A 37 3.06 3.63 -27.44
CA THR A 37 2.26 4.86 -27.60
C THR A 37 1.89 5.05 -29.06
N GLU A 38 0.58 5.19 -29.30
CA GLU A 38 -0.09 5.33 -30.60
C GLU A 38 0.48 4.48 -31.74
N PRO A 39 0.19 3.16 -31.76
CA PRO A 39 0.68 2.25 -32.78
C PRO A 39 -0.02 2.39 -34.15
N GLY A 40 -0.94 3.36 -34.32
CA GLY A 40 -1.70 3.57 -35.55
C GLY A 40 -2.49 2.32 -35.94
N GLU A 41 -2.33 1.84 -37.18
CA GLU A 41 -2.97 0.62 -37.69
C GLU A 41 -2.46 -0.68 -37.01
N SER A 42 -1.53 -0.59 -36.06
CA SER A 42 -1.02 -1.70 -35.25
C SER A 42 -0.27 -2.77 -36.06
N HIS A 43 0.42 -2.38 -37.14
CA HIS A 43 1.36 -3.26 -37.86
C HIS A 43 2.43 -3.89 -36.95
N LEU A 44 2.73 -3.24 -35.82
CA LEU A 44 3.62 -3.74 -34.77
C LEU A 44 3.08 -4.95 -34.00
N ALA A 45 1.75 -5.09 -33.87
CA ALA A 45 1.16 -6.04 -32.94
C ALA A 45 1.48 -7.50 -33.30
N SER A 46 1.42 -7.86 -34.59
CA SER A 46 1.76 -9.21 -35.06
C SER A 46 3.23 -9.54 -34.82
N VAL A 47 4.13 -8.63 -35.18
CA VAL A 47 5.58 -8.78 -34.98
C VAL A 47 5.91 -8.95 -33.50
N LEU A 48 5.34 -8.11 -32.64
CA LEU A 48 5.52 -8.19 -31.19
C LEU A 48 5.00 -9.50 -30.62
N ARG A 49 3.83 -9.97 -31.07
CA ARG A 49 3.25 -11.23 -30.58
C ARG A 49 4.06 -12.44 -31.01
N THR A 50 4.61 -12.44 -32.23
CA THR A 50 5.49 -13.51 -32.71
C THR A 50 6.82 -13.54 -31.93
N ARG A 51 7.44 -12.37 -31.72
CA ARG A 51 8.74 -12.29 -31.04
C ARG A 51 8.65 -12.46 -29.52
N PHE A 52 7.57 -11.99 -28.91
CA PHE A 52 7.34 -12.00 -27.47
C PHE A 52 5.95 -12.60 -27.15
N PRO A 53 5.74 -13.91 -27.39
CA PRO A 53 4.43 -14.54 -27.25
C PRO A 53 3.83 -14.42 -25.85
N ASN A 54 4.69 -14.38 -24.83
CA ASN A 54 4.30 -14.33 -23.41
C ASN A 54 4.21 -12.90 -22.85
N ALA A 55 4.49 -11.87 -23.64
CA ALA A 55 4.39 -10.49 -23.18
C ALA A 55 2.94 -9.98 -23.27
N SER A 56 2.52 -9.22 -22.26
CA SER A 56 1.29 -8.42 -22.34
C SER A 56 1.56 -7.22 -23.24
N LEU A 57 0.77 -7.09 -24.32
CA LEU A 57 0.91 -5.98 -25.27
C LEU A 57 -0.13 -4.93 -24.93
N ILE A 58 0.29 -3.70 -24.64
CA ILE A 58 -0.60 -2.61 -24.23
C ILE A 58 -0.45 -1.45 -25.21
N ALA A 59 -1.56 -0.92 -25.72
CA ALA A 59 -1.57 0.27 -26.55
C ALA A 59 -2.17 1.48 -25.82
N LEU A 60 -1.51 2.63 -25.97
CA LEU A 60 -2.02 3.92 -25.48
C LEU A 60 -2.34 4.79 -26.69
N ARG A 61 -3.63 4.96 -27.00
CA ARG A 61 -4.10 5.74 -28.15
C ARG A 61 -4.11 7.23 -27.83
N TYR A 62 -3.87 8.05 -28.85
CA TYR A 62 -3.96 9.51 -28.77
C TYR A 62 -5.32 10.04 -29.20
N THR A 63 -6.14 9.20 -29.84
CA THR A 63 -7.48 9.55 -30.33
C THR A 63 -8.54 8.61 -29.80
N ALA A 64 -9.75 9.13 -29.55
CA ALA A 64 -10.85 8.35 -29.00
C ALA A 64 -11.43 7.35 -30.00
N ASP A 65 -11.44 7.68 -31.29
CA ASP A 65 -12.26 7.04 -32.32
C ASP A 65 -11.47 6.38 -33.46
N LYS A 66 -10.18 6.71 -33.64
CA LYS A 66 -9.37 6.11 -34.73
C LYS A 66 -8.79 4.75 -34.35
N PHE A 67 -8.55 3.92 -35.37
CA PHE A 67 -7.86 2.63 -35.29
C PHE A 67 -8.50 1.57 -34.38
N THR A 68 -9.79 1.74 -34.06
CA THR A 68 -10.56 0.84 -33.17
C THR A 68 -10.59 -0.60 -33.65
N GLU A 69 -10.58 -0.82 -34.97
CA GLU A 69 -10.55 -2.15 -35.58
C GLU A 69 -9.32 -2.98 -35.17
N SER A 70 -8.22 -2.31 -34.78
CA SER A 70 -6.97 -2.97 -34.40
C SER A 70 -6.80 -3.18 -32.90
N ASP A 71 -7.77 -2.76 -32.07
CA ASP A 71 -7.66 -2.85 -30.60
C ASP A 71 -7.66 -4.30 -30.09
N SER A 72 -8.34 -5.21 -30.79
CA SER A 72 -8.40 -6.64 -30.49
C SER A 72 -7.03 -7.36 -30.60
N LEU A 73 -6.04 -6.72 -31.23
CA LEU A 73 -4.68 -7.24 -31.35
C LEU A 73 -3.86 -7.06 -30.06
N TRP A 74 -4.33 -6.21 -29.16
CA TRP A 74 -3.66 -5.85 -27.92
C TRP A 74 -4.29 -6.56 -26.72
N THR A 75 -3.49 -6.79 -25.69
CA THR A 75 -3.97 -7.31 -24.40
C THR A 75 -4.85 -6.28 -23.69
N ALA A 76 -4.50 -4.99 -23.81
CA ALA A 76 -5.29 -3.88 -23.30
C ALA A 76 -5.05 -2.62 -24.14
N VAL A 77 -6.06 -1.77 -24.26
CA VAL A 77 -5.99 -0.48 -24.97
C VAL A 77 -6.58 0.61 -24.09
N TRP A 78 -5.88 1.74 -23.99
CA TRP A 78 -6.41 2.96 -23.38
C TRP A 78 -6.74 3.98 -24.46
N ARG A 79 -7.87 4.68 -24.30
CA ARG A 79 -8.28 5.78 -25.18
C ARG A 79 -8.62 7.05 -24.38
N PRO A 80 -8.38 8.24 -24.96
CA PRO A 80 -8.83 9.49 -24.34
C PRO A 80 -10.37 9.53 -24.29
N GLY A 81 -10.92 9.96 -23.16
CA GLY A 81 -12.37 10.02 -22.92
C GLY A 81 -12.94 8.77 -22.23
N GLU A 82 -12.15 7.71 -22.06
CA GLU A 82 -12.50 6.60 -21.17
C GLU A 82 -12.40 7.03 -19.69
N THR A 83 -13.07 6.29 -18.81
CA THR A 83 -13.02 6.58 -17.37
C THR A 83 -11.64 6.27 -16.80
N GLY A 84 -11.04 7.24 -16.10
CA GLY A 84 -9.74 7.11 -15.45
C GLY A 84 -8.57 7.69 -16.25
N THR A 85 -7.44 7.92 -15.57
CA THR A 85 -6.23 8.45 -16.19
C THR A 85 -5.40 7.34 -16.86
N VAL A 86 -4.43 7.72 -17.70
CA VAL A 86 -3.42 6.79 -18.25
C VAL A 86 -2.71 6.03 -17.13
N THR A 87 -2.41 6.72 -16.02
CA THR A 87 -1.76 6.14 -14.86
C THR A 87 -2.63 5.07 -14.22
N ASP A 88 -3.91 5.36 -13.97
CA ASP A 88 -4.86 4.40 -13.38
C ASP A 88 -5.05 3.17 -14.26
N PHE A 89 -5.14 3.40 -15.58
CA PHE A 89 -5.23 2.33 -16.57
C PHE A 89 -3.99 1.43 -16.52
N LEU A 90 -2.79 2.00 -16.63
CA LEU A 90 -1.57 1.21 -16.65
C LEU A 90 -1.34 0.49 -15.32
N TYR A 91 -1.70 1.10 -14.20
CA TYR A 91 -1.61 0.48 -12.87
C TYR A 91 -2.45 -0.80 -12.78
N ARG A 92 -3.59 -0.87 -13.48
CA ARG A 92 -4.45 -2.06 -13.52
C ARG A 92 -3.83 -3.23 -14.29
N PHE A 93 -3.06 -2.94 -15.33
CA PHE A 93 -2.55 -3.95 -16.27
C PHE A 93 -1.07 -4.30 -16.06
N ILE A 94 -0.31 -3.49 -15.33
CA ILE A 94 1.12 -3.70 -15.09
C ILE A 94 1.36 -3.90 -13.60
N PRO A 95 1.51 -5.17 -13.16
CA PRO A 95 1.95 -5.50 -11.81
C PRO A 95 3.27 -4.81 -11.46
N GLU A 96 3.42 -4.44 -10.18
CA GLU A 96 4.58 -3.71 -9.67
C GLU A 96 5.92 -4.43 -9.94
N GLU A 97 5.92 -5.76 -9.84
CA GLU A 97 7.06 -6.62 -10.11
C GLU A 97 7.46 -6.68 -11.59
N PHE A 98 6.55 -6.33 -12.50
CA PHE A 98 6.81 -6.31 -13.94
C PHE A 98 7.34 -4.98 -14.43
N ILE A 99 7.30 -3.92 -13.62
CA ILE A 99 7.82 -2.59 -13.99
C ILE A 99 9.28 -2.64 -14.46
N PRO A 100 10.22 -3.35 -13.79
CA PRO A 100 11.61 -3.49 -14.29
C PRO A 100 11.75 -4.29 -15.60
N GLN A 101 10.69 -4.98 -16.02
CA GLN A 101 10.60 -5.79 -17.24
C GLN A 101 9.58 -5.22 -18.23
N THR A 102 9.10 -4.00 -17.99
CA THR A 102 8.18 -3.29 -18.86
C THR A 102 8.96 -2.40 -19.80
N VAL A 103 8.67 -2.49 -21.09
CA VAL A 103 9.29 -1.63 -22.10
C VAL A 103 8.25 -0.63 -22.58
N PHE A 104 8.52 0.65 -22.39
CA PHE A 104 7.71 1.75 -22.91
C PHE A 104 8.36 2.26 -24.20
N VAL A 105 7.67 2.13 -25.33
CA VAL A 105 8.24 2.47 -26.63
C VAL A 105 7.34 3.47 -27.37
N PRO A 106 7.86 4.63 -27.79
CA PRO A 106 7.12 5.56 -28.61
C PRO A 106 7.08 5.15 -30.09
N TRP A 107 5.90 5.22 -30.71
CA TRP A 107 5.83 5.30 -32.17
C TRP A 107 6.06 6.76 -32.61
N LYS A 108 7.32 7.09 -32.93
CA LYS A 108 7.75 8.47 -33.19
C LYS A 108 6.98 9.23 -34.29
N PRO A 109 6.52 8.60 -35.38
CA PRO A 109 5.65 9.27 -36.33
C PRO A 109 4.35 9.79 -35.70
N ALA A 110 3.75 9.04 -34.78
CA ALA A 110 2.55 9.46 -34.07
C ALA A 110 2.83 10.54 -33.01
N ASP A 111 3.93 10.44 -32.25
CA ASP A 111 4.37 11.50 -31.33
C ASP A 111 4.46 12.86 -32.05
N SER A 112 4.96 12.85 -33.29
CA SER A 112 5.16 14.05 -34.09
C SER A 112 3.85 14.61 -34.65
N LEU A 113 2.89 13.73 -34.98
CA LEU A 113 1.58 14.13 -35.50
C LEU A 113 0.64 14.64 -34.39
N TRP A 114 0.78 14.12 -33.17
CA TRP A 114 -0.05 14.49 -32.01
C TRP A 114 0.79 14.83 -30.76
N PRO A 115 1.57 15.92 -30.80
CA PRO A 115 2.55 16.23 -29.74
C PRO A 115 1.92 16.45 -28.36
N GLU A 116 0.75 17.12 -28.29
CA GLU A 116 0.09 17.37 -26.99
C GLU A 116 -0.49 16.09 -26.37
N ALA A 117 -1.08 15.21 -27.19
CA ALA A 117 -1.56 13.92 -26.72
C ALA A 117 -0.39 13.02 -26.28
N ALA A 118 0.71 13.02 -27.04
CA ALA A 118 1.94 12.33 -26.67
C ALA A 118 2.47 12.82 -25.32
N LYS A 119 2.54 14.14 -25.11
CA LYS A 119 2.97 14.73 -23.84
C LYS A 119 2.10 14.29 -22.67
N ALA A 120 0.77 14.30 -22.83
CA ALA A 120 -0.15 13.87 -21.79
C ALA A 120 0.03 12.38 -21.44
N VAL A 121 0.12 11.51 -22.45
CA VAL A 121 0.34 10.07 -22.25
C VAL A 121 1.68 9.78 -21.59
N TRP A 122 2.76 10.41 -22.05
CA TRP A 122 4.09 10.26 -21.45
C TRP A 122 4.18 10.79 -20.02
N SER A 123 3.42 11.84 -19.68
CA SER A 123 3.27 12.30 -18.30
C SER A 123 2.61 11.22 -17.42
N GLY A 124 1.57 10.55 -17.91
CA GLY A 124 0.91 9.47 -17.18
C GLY A 124 1.80 8.24 -16.99
N ILE A 125 2.60 7.88 -18.00
CA ILE A 125 3.63 6.83 -17.91
C ILE A 125 4.67 7.21 -16.85
N ALA A 126 5.18 8.45 -16.88
CA ALA A 126 6.18 8.91 -15.92
C ALA A 126 5.63 8.89 -14.48
N GLU A 127 4.37 9.27 -14.29
CA GLU A 127 3.69 9.18 -13.00
C GLU A 127 3.60 7.74 -12.49
N LEU A 128 3.19 6.79 -13.34
CA LEU A 128 3.19 5.36 -13.00
C LEU A 128 4.57 4.88 -12.56
N VAL A 129 5.59 5.13 -13.39
CA VAL A 129 6.96 4.68 -13.11
C VAL A 129 7.46 5.26 -11.79
N ARG A 130 7.16 6.53 -11.49
CA ARG A 130 7.51 7.17 -10.22
C ARG A 130 6.80 6.52 -9.03
N LEU A 131 5.49 6.29 -9.12
CA LEU A 131 4.70 5.65 -8.07
C LEU A 131 5.21 4.23 -7.78
N GLN A 132 5.35 3.42 -8.82
CA GLN A 132 5.82 2.05 -8.73
C GLN A 132 7.26 1.97 -8.23
N SER A 133 8.15 2.86 -8.67
CA SER A 133 9.53 2.95 -8.14
C SER A 133 9.57 3.23 -6.65
N GLY A 134 8.64 4.04 -6.12
CA GLY A 134 8.51 4.27 -4.67
C GLY A 134 8.13 2.99 -3.92
N ILE A 135 7.18 2.23 -4.46
CA ILE A 135 6.76 0.95 -3.90
C ILE A 135 7.91 -0.06 -3.93
N LEU A 136 8.60 -0.20 -5.06
CA LEU A 136 9.77 -1.07 -5.25
C LEU A 136 10.85 -0.80 -4.19
N ARG A 137 11.20 0.47 -3.96
CA ARG A 137 12.18 0.87 -2.94
C ARG A 137 11.75 0.46 -1.54
N THR A 138 10.47 0.67 -1.23
CA THR A 138 9.89 0.34 0.07
C THR A 138 9.93 -1.18 0.31
N ARG A 139 9.45 -1.98 -0.66
CA ARG A 139 9.49 -3.46 -0.58
C ARG A 139 10.91 -4.00 -0.47
N THR A 140 11.84 -3.45 -1.26
CA THR A 140 13.26 -3.87 -1.23
C THR A 140 13.89 -3.61 0.13
N HIS A 141 13.57 -2.49 0.76
CA HIS A 141 14.15 -2.11 2.04
C HIS A 141 13.50 -2.84 3.23
N PHE A 142 12.18 -3.02 3.20
CA PHE A 142 11.42 -3.47 4.38
C PHE A 142 10.95 -4.93 4.33
N GLY A 143 11.03 -5.64 3.20
CA GLY A 143 10.42 -6.97 3.05
C GLY A 143 10.83 -7.98 4.14
N LYS A 144 12.14 -8.13 4.42
CA LYS A 144 12.63 -8.99 5.53
C LYS A 144 12.06 -8.56 6.89
N ARG A 145 11.93 -7.25 7.11
CA ARG A 145 11.38 -6.71 8.35
C ARG A 145 9.89 -7.03 8.45
N TRP A 146 9.12 -6.86 7.38
CA TRP A 146 7.70 -7.25 7.34
C TRP A 146 7.53 -8.73 7.61
N LEU A 147 8.32 -9.60 6.99
CA LEU A 147 8.31 -11.05 7.27
C LEU A 147 8.64 -11.34 8.75
N THR A 148 9.68 -10.69 9.29
CA THR A 148 10.02 -10.80 10.71
C THR A 148 8.88 -10.33 11.61
N ASN A 149 8.21 -9.23 11.27
CA ASN A 149 7.07 -8.72 12.02
C ASN A 149 5.93 -9.72 11.98
N MET A 150 5.53 -10.20 10.79
CA MET A 150 4.43 -11.17 10.62
C MET A 150 4.61 -12.38 11.53
N VAL A 151 5.79 -13.00 11.45
CA VAL A 151 6.15 -14.15 12.26
C VAL A 151 6.14 -13.83 13.76
N ASN A 152 6.74 -12.71 14.18
CA ASN A 152 6.75 -12.35 15.60
C ASN A 152 5.35 -12.04 16.12
N SER A 153 4.52 -11.36 15.34
CA SER A 153 3.18 -10.94 15.73
C SER A 153 2.30 -12.16 16.03
N VAL A 154 2.25 -13.15 15.13
CA VAL A 154 1.42 -14.36 15.32
C VAL A 154 1.96 -15.29 16.41
N VAL A 155 3.27 -15.31 16.64
CA VAL A 155 3.87 -16.14 17.70
C VAL A 155 3.72 -15.48 19.07
N LEU A 156 4.03 -14.18 19.20
CA LEU A 156 4.19 -13.52 20.49
C LEU A 156 2.88 -12.95 21.07
N ALA A 157 1.85 -12.73 20.26
CA ALA A 157 0.55 -12.23 20.74
C ALA A 157 -0.05 -13.14 21.82
N LYS A 158 -0.21 -12.63 23.05
CA LYS A 158 -0.80 -13.42 24.15
C LYS A 158 -2.32 -13.38 24.18
N ASN A 159 -2.91 -12.23 23.86
CA ASN A 159 -4.34 -12.01 23.97
C ASN A 159 -5.01 -11.67 22.62
N PRO A 160 -5.00 -12.57 21.61
CA PRO A 160 -5.81 -12.36 20.43
C PRO A 160 -7.30 -12.33 20.78
N VAL A 161 -8.00 -11.30 20.33
CA VAL A 161 -9.43 -11.10 20.53
C VAL A 161 -10.13 -10.84 19.20
N ARG A 162 -11.46 -10.86 19.21
CA ARG A 162 -12.33 -10.27 18.19
C ARG A 162 -13.20 -9.23 18.85
N ILE A 163 -13.43 -8.11 18.18
CA ILE A 163 -14.48 -7.17 18.60
C ILE A 163 -15.82 -7.76 18.14
N SER A 164 -16.69 -8.10 19.08
CA SER A 164 -18.00 -8.72 18.80
C SER A 164 -19.09 -7.67 18.57
N ALA A 165 -18.96 -6.51 19.19
CA ALA A 165 -19.86 -5.38 18.99
C ALA A 165 -19.13 -4.04 19.16
N LEU A 166 -19.33 -3.15 18.18
CA LEU A 166 -18.94 -1.75 18.21
C LEU A 166 -20.19 -0.91 17.94
N THR A 167 -20.89 -0.57 19.02
CA THR A 167 -22.24 0.04 18.99
C THR A 167 -22.23 1.44 19.57
N GLY A 168 -22.71 2.39 18.77
CA GLY A 168 -22.69 3.82 19.10
C GLY A 168 -21.67 4.58 18.25
N PRO A 169 -21.60 5.92 18.42
CA PRO A 169 -20.74 6.75 17.59
C PRO A 169 -19.26 6.53 17.94
N VAL A 170 -18.42 6.57 16.91
CA VAL A 170 -16.97 6.43 17.03
C VAL A 170 -16.31 7.76 16.66
N LEU A 171 -15.51 8.30 17.58
CA LEU A 171 -14.55 9.34 17.24
C LEU A 171 -13.27 8.66 16.77
N LEU A 172 -12.90 8.85 15.51
CA LEU A 172 -11.60 8.45 14.99
C LEU A 172 -10.62 9.62 15.06
N ALA A 173 -9.69 9.56 16.01
CA ALA A 173 -8.56 10.47 16.09
C ALA A 173 -7.47 10.06 15.09
N CYS A 174 -7.51 10.68 13.92
CA CYS A 174 -6.42 10.71 12.95
C CYS A 174 -5.31 11.67 13.42
N SER A 175 -4.21 11.79 12.67
CA SER A 175 -3.03 12.49 13.17
C SER A 175 -2.85 13.92 12.68
N GLY A 176 -3.72 14.45 11.82
CA GLY A 176 -3.60 15.79 11.25
C GLY A 176 -3.89 16.92 12.26
N PRO A 177 -3.45 18.16 11.97
CA PRO A 177 -3.56 19.29 12.89
C PRO A 177 -4.96 19.60 13.45
N SER A 178 -6.04 19.34 12.70
CA SER A 178 -7.41 19.63 13.16
C SER A 178 -7.84 18.80 14.37
N LEU A 179 -7.15 17.69 14.68
CA LEU A 179 -7.39 16.94 15.91
C LEU A 179 -7.27 17.83 17.16
N GLU A 180 -6.39 18.83 17.13
CA GLU A 180 -6.19 19.75 18.27
C GLU A 180 -7.48 20.51 18.65
N SER A 181 -8.41 20.70 17.70
CA SER A 181 -9.69 21.38 17.97
C SER A 181 -10.70 20.52 18.77
N VAL A 182 -10.44 19.22 18.90
CA VAL A 182 -11.25 18.32 19.73
C VAL A 182 -10.96 18.52 21.20
N PHE A 183 -9.78 19.02 21.57
CA PHE A 183 -9.45 19.21 22.98
C PHE A 183 -9.91 20.61 23.46
N PRO A 184 -10.48 20.73 24.67
CA PRO A 184 -10.70 19.72 25.71
C PRO A 184 -12.15 19.19 25.75
N GLN A 185 -12.79 18.91 24.61
CA GLN A 185 -14.20 18.49 24.56
C GLN A 185 -14.44 17.16 25.31
N ASP A 186 -15.65 16.99 25.85
CA ASP A 186 -16.06 15.73 26.48
C ASP A 186 -16.37 14.68 25.40
N LEU A 187 -15.66 13.55 25.46
CA LEU A 187 -15.76 12.45 24.50
C LEU A 187 -16.43 11.20 25.10
N SER A 188 -17.02 11.30 26.30
CA SER A 188 -17.60 10.18 27.03
C SER A 188 -18.72 9.43 26.30
N SER A 189 -19.39 10.10 25.35
CA SER A 189 -20.42 9.48 24.51
C SER A 189 -19.86 8.66 23.33
N PHE A 190 -18.54 8.69 23.08
CA PHE A 190 -17.93 8.06 21.91
C PHE A 190 -17.05 6.86 22.28
N HIS A 191 -16.97 5.88 21.37
CA HIS A 191 -15.77 5.05 21.29
C HIS A 191 -14.65 5.90 20.68
N VAL A 192 -13.53 6.03 21.39
CA VAL A 192 -12.38 6.77 20.88
C VAL A 192 -11.41 5.78 20.22
N ALA A 193 -11.44 5.76 18.89
CA ALA A 193 -10.45 5.06 18.08
C ALA A 193 -9.31 6.01 17.71
N ALA A 194 -8.07 5.54 17.77
CA ALA A 194 -6.90 6.32 17.40
C ALA A 194 -6.10 5.62 16.31
N VAL A 195 -5.55 6.38 15.36
CA VAL A 195 -4.39 5.88 14.58
C VAL A 195 -3.14 6.03 15.44
N SER A 196 -2.17 5.14 15.30
CA SER A 196 -0.98 5.12 16.18
C SER A 196 -0.28 6.48 16.29
N SER A 197 -0.16 7.24 15.20
CA SER A 197 0.50 8.56 15.20
C SER A 197 -0.25 9.68 15.92
N SER A 198 -1.52 9.50 16.30
CA SER A 198 -2.30 10.47 17.09
C SER A 198 -2.23 10.24 18.60
N LEU A 199 -1.72 9.07 19.03
CA LEU A 199 -1.67 8.69 20.45
C LEU A 199 -0.92 9.69 21.33
N ALA A 200 0.16 10.30 20.81
CA ALA A 200 0.91 11.31 21.57
C ALA A 200 0.06 12.54 21.90
N ALA A 201 -0.72 13.04 20.93
CA ALA A 201 -1.62 14.17 21.13
C ALA A 201 -2.77 13.83 22.09
N LEU A 202 -3.34 12.64 21.97
CA LEU A 202 -4.39 12.16 22.90
C LEU A 202 -3.85 11.99 24.32
N SER A 203 -2.67 11.41 24.48
CA SER A 203 -2.03 11.17 25.77
C SER A 203 -1.75 12.49 26.50
N GLU A 204 -1.21 13.49 25.81
CA GLU A 204 -0.97 14.83 26.39
C GLU A 204 -2.26 15.48 26.90
N ASN A 205 -3.36 15.30 26.15
CA ASN A 205 -4.67 15.84 26.49
C ASN A 205 -5.51 14.91 27.38
N ARG A 206 -4.91 13.84 27.91
CA ARG A 206 -5.57 12.86 28.82
C ARG A 206 -6.82 12.22 28.23
N VAL A 207 -6.87 12.04 26.91
CA VAL A 207 -7.94 11.32 26.23
C VAL A 207 -7.56 9.87 26.08
N PHE A 208 -8.42 8.98 26.58
CA PHE A 208 -8.23 7.54 26.49
C PHE A 208 -8.82 7.00 25.18
N ALA A 209 -7.98 6.42 24.34
CA ALA A 209 -8.41 5.63 23.18
C ALA A 209 -8.68 4.19 23.61
N ASN A 210 -9.86 3.64 23.30
CA ASN A 210 -10.17 2.24 23.58
C ASN A 210 -9.81 1.31 22.40
N ILE A 211 -9.60 1.88 21.21
CA ILE A 211 -9.12 1.16 20.02
C ILE A 211 -7.93 1.94 19.44
N CYS A 212 -6.86 1.24 19.07
CA CYS A 212 -5.75 1.81 18.33
C CYS A 212 -5.50 1.01 17.04
N ILE A 213 -5.40 1.69 15.90
CA ILE A 213 -5.10 1.09 14.61
C ILE A 213 -3.67 1.48 14.19
N THR A 214 -2.88 0.49 13.75
CA THR A 214 -1.56 0.71 13.17
C THR A 214 -1.32 -0.22 12.00
N THR A 215 -0.66 0.24 10.94
CA THR A 215 -0.37 -0.58 9.75
C THR A 215 1.09 -0.52 9.29
N ASP A 216 1.88 0.45 9.75
CA ASP A 216 3.26 0.64 9.28
C ASP A 216 4.22 -0.41 9.88
N GLY A 217 4.91 -1.13 8.99
CA GLY A 217 5.95 -2.11 9.33
C GLY A 217 7.36 -1.53 9.51
N GLY A 218 7.54 -0.22 9.33
CA GLY A 218 8.82 0.49 9.27
C GLY A 218 9.61 0.56 10.59
N TYR A 219 10.82 1.11 10.52
CA TYR A 219 11.74 1.23 11.67
C TYR A 219 11.13 1.96 12.85
N TRP A 220 10.53 3.10 12.54
CA TRP A 220 10.10 4.09 13.52
C TRP A 220 8.64 3.92 13.95
N ALA A 221 7.82 3.19 13.21
CA ALA A 221 6.38 3.02 13.48
C ALA A 221 6.07 2.55 14.92
N ARG A 222 6.97 1.75 15.52
CA ARG A 222 6.87 1.27 16.90
C ARG A 222 6.86 2.39 17.95
N ASP A 223 7.48 3.53 17.65
CA ASP A 223 7.64 4.63 18.60
C ASP A 223 6.34 5.39 18.83
N HIS A 224 5.42 5.36 17.85
CA HIS A 224 4.07 5.88 18.03
C HIS A 224 3.31 5.14 19.13
N LEU A 225 3.55 3.83 19.27
CA LEU A 225 2.87 3.00 20.26
C LEU A 225 3.41 3.15 21.69
N ARG A 226 4.44 3.98 21.93
CA ARG A 226 4.92 4.30 23.29
C ARG A 226 3.86 5.00 24.13
N TYR A 227 2.89 5.65 23.49
CA TYR A 227 1.80 6.37 24.12
C TYR A 227 0.51 5.53 24.18
N LEU A 228 0.57 4.23 23.84
CA LEU A 228 -0.60 3.36 23.85
C LEU A 228 -1.09 3.13 25.30
N PRO A 229 -2.32 3.54 25.65
CA PRO A 229 -2.86 3.31 26.97
C PRO A 229 -3.06 1.81 27.26
N SER A 230 -2.88 1.41 28.52
CA SER A 230 -3.17 0.03 28.93
C SER A 230 -4.67 -0.28 28.78
N GLY A 231 -4.99 -1.47 28.28
CA GLY A 231 -6.37 -1.90 28.02
C GLY A 231 -6.92 -1.45 26.65
N THR A 232 -6.12 -0.76 25.84
CA THR A 232 -6.49 -0.39 24.46
C THR A 232 -6.42 -1.62 23.57
N VAL A 233 -7.47 -1.86 22.77
CA VAL A 233 -7.44 -2.89 21.73
C VAL A 233 -6.57 -2.44 20.57
N LEU A 234 -5.48 -3.16 20.29
CA LEU A 234 -4.62 -2.88 19.16
C LEU A 234 -5.07 -3.67 17.93
N VAL A 235 -5.43 -2.97 16.86
CA VAL A 235 -5.85 -3.52 15.58
C VAL A 235 -4.74 -3.30 14.54
N PHE A 236 -4.20 -4.37 13.96
CA PHE A 236 -3.05 -4.25 13.03
C PHE A 236 -2.90 -5.46 12.10
N PRO A 237 -2.36 -5.27 10.88
CA PRO A 237 -1.93 -6.38 10.03
C PRO A 237 -0.63 -6.98 10.58
N PRO A 238 -0.35 -8.28 10.35
CA PRO A 238 0.77 -8.97 11.01
C PRO A 238 2.14 -8.37 10.65
N GLU A 239 2.26 -7.72 9.48
CA GLU A 239 3.48 -7.03 9.03
C GLU A 239 3.78 -5.71 9.77
N ALA A 240 2.81 -5.14 10.50
CA ALA A 240 3.00 -3.90 11.23
C ALA A 240 4.06 -4.06 12.33
N ALA A 241 4.80 -2.99 12.60
CA ALA A 241 5.85 -3.03 13.58
C ALA A 241 5.26 -2.78 14.98
N VAL A 242 5.04 -3.88 15.73
CA VAL A 242 4.51 -3.83 17.10
C VAL A 242 5.58 -4.24 18.12
N PRO A 243 5.79 -3.47 19.20
CA PRO A 243 6.64 -3.88 20.31
C PRO A 243 6.21 -5.19 20.96
N ARG A 244 7.20 -6.00 21.38
CA ARG A 244 6.95 -7.26 22.08
C ARG A 244 6.10 -7.08 23.34
N THR A 245 6.38 -6.07 24.15
CA THR A 245 5.62 -5.78 25.38
C THR A 245 4.15 -5.59 25.07
N ILE A 246 3.83 -4.83 24.03
CA ILE A 246 2.46 -4.59 23.58
C ILE A 246 1.78 -5.88 23.10
N LEU A 247 2.47 -6.72 22.31
CA LEU A 247 1.92 -8.03 21.90
C LEU A 247 1.63 -8.96 23.09
N GLU A 248 2.38 -8.82 24.18
CA GLU A 248 2.24 -9.65 25.36
C GLU A 248 1.22 -9.13 26.37
N GLU A 249 0.89 -7.84 26.35
CA GLU A 249 0.08 -7.18 27.38
C GLU A 249 -1.29 -6.73 26.86
N GLN A 250 -1.38 -6.26 25.61
CA GLN A 250 -2.61 -5.69 25.08
C GLN A 250 -3.51 -6.76 24.43
N PRO A 251 -4.84 -6.57 24.46
CA PRO A 251 -5.73 -7.29 23.56
C PRO A 251 -5.45 -6.88 22.11
N VAL A 252 -5.37 -7.87 21.21
CA VAL A 252 -5.01 -7.63 19.81
C VAL A 252 -6.04 -8.19 18.83
N VAL A 253 -6.32 -7.41 17.78
CA VAL A 253 -7.10 -7.85 16.62
C VAL A 253 -6.18 -7.86 15.40
N PHE A 254 -6.09 -9.00 14.74
CA PHE A 254 -5.30 -9.15 13.52
C PHE A 254 -6.12 -8.76 12.30
N LEU A 255 -5.58 -7.85 11.50
CA LEU A 255 -6.05 -7.59 10.14
C LEU A 255 -5.35 -8.55 9.17
N SER A 256 -6.04 -8.93 8.09
CA SER A 256 -5.49 -9.76 7.03
C SER A 256 -5.74 -9.13 5.69
N TYR A 257 -4.68 -8.99 4.91
CA TYR A 257 -4.75 -8.59 3.51
C TYR A 257 -4.98 -9.80 2.59
N SER A 258 -5.29 -10.97 3.17
CA SER A 258 -5.67 -12.20 2.48
C SER A 258 -4.60 -12.82 1.58
N SER A 259 -3.32 -12.46 1.81
CA SER A 259 -2.18 -13.07 1.12
C SER A 259 -2.02 -14.56 1.49
N ALA A 260 -1.37 -15.33 0.64
CA ALA A 260 -1.20 -16.77 0.86
C ALA A 260 -0.35 -17.05 2.11
N LEU A 261 0.70 -16.26 2.32
CA LEU A 261 1.55 -16.38 3.50
C LEU A 261 0.82 -16.00 4.79
N GLU A 262 0.04 -14.91 4.79
CA GLU A 262 -0.74 -14.51 5.97
C GLU A 262 -1.72 -15.62 6.38
N LYS A 263 -2.48 -16.16 5.43
CA LYS A 263 -3.41 -17.28 5.67
C LYS A 263 -2.68 -18.45 6.32
N LYS A 264 -1.54 -18.86 5.74
CA LYS A 264 -0.73 -19.96 6.27
C LYS A 264 -0.24 -19.70 7.70
N LEU A 265 0.23 -18.49 7.98
CA LEU A 265 0.71 -18.12 9.32
C LEU A 265 -0.42 -18.08 10.35
N PHE A 266 -1.59 -17.55 9.98
CA PHE A 266 -2.78 -17.54 10.84
C PHE A 266 -3.29 -18.95 11.14
N ASP A 267 -3.35 -19.83 10.13
CA ASP A 267 -3.75 -21.23 10.29
C ASP A 267 -2.82 -21.98 11.24
N LEU A 268 -1.50 -21.83 11.07
CA LEU A 268 -0.50 -22.44 11.95
C LEU A 268 -0.63 -21.93 13.40
N ALA A 269 -0.93 -20.64 13.55
CA ALA A 269 -1.10 -19.97 14.84
C ALA A 269 -2.48 -20.21 15.47
N GLY A 270 -3.46 -20.75 14.75
CA GLY A 270 -4.84 -20.88 15.20
C GLY A 270 -5.55 -19.55 15.44
N ILE A 271 -5.14 -18.48 14.76
CA ILE A 271 -5.65 -17.11 14.97
C ILE A 271 -6.64 -16.77 13.86
N ASN A 272 -7.83 -16.30 14.23
CA ASN A 272 -8.78 -15.72 13.29
C ASN A 272 -8.46 -14.24 13.06
N SER A 273 -8.23 -13.88 11.80
CA SER A 273 -8.01 -12.51 11.36
C SER A 273 -9.29 -11.89 10.79
N VAL A 274 -9.32 -10.56 10.75
CA VAL A 274 -10.38 -9.76 10.12
C VAL A 274 -9.88 -9.31 8.74
N PRO A 275 -10.65 -9.52 7.66
CA PRO A 275 -10.28 -9.00 6.34
C PRO A 275 -10.07 -7.48 6.38
N ALA A 276 -9.05 -7.02 5.69
CA ALA A 276 -8.74 -5.61 5.55
C ALA A 276 -8.20 -5.31 4.15
N GLU A 277 -8.31 -4.05 3.77
CA GLU A 277 -7.72 -3.54 2.53
C GLU A 277 -6.47 -2.72 2.84
N ARG A 278 -5.42 -2.94 2.03
CA ARG A 278 -4.20 -2.12 2.10
C ARG A 278 -4.55 -0.71 1.66
N ASN A 279 -4.21 0.26 2.50
CA ASN A 279 -4.36 1.67 2.19
C ASN A 279 -3.00 2.37 2.29
N GLY A 280 -2.81 3.43 1.52
CA GLY A 280 -1.61 4.26 1.62
C GLY A 280 -1.47 5.01 2.95
N THR A 281 -2.53 5.05 3.77
CA THR A 281 -2.56 5.67 5.10
C THR A 281 -3.15 4.73 6.15
N VAL A 282 -2.69 4.87 7.40
CA VAL A 282 -3.31 4.18 8.55
C VAL A 282 -4.78 4.60 8.70
N SER A 283 -5.11 5.87 8.45
CA SER A 283 -6.46 6.41 8.56
C SER A 283 -7.45 5.76 7.60
N GLY A 284 -7.06 5.48 6.36
CA GLY A 284 -7.92 4.80 5.39
C GLY A 284 -8.26 3.37 5.82
N THR A 285 -7.27 2.62 6.29
CA THR A 285 -7.50 1.28 6.87
C THR A 285 -8.36 1.36 8.14
N ALA A 286 -8.13 2.34 9.01
CA ALA A 286 -8.91 2.53 10.23
C ALA A 286 -10.39 2.84 9.93
N VAL A 287 -10.67 3.75 9.00
CA VAL A 287 -12.04 4.06 8.55
C VAL A 287 -12.73 2.82 8.02
N ARG A 288 -12.08 2.06 7.12
CA ARG A 288 -12.68 0.85 6.56
C ARG A 288 -12.97 -0.18 7.63
N TYR A 289 -12.01 -0.45 8.51
CA TYR A 289 -12.19 -1.37 9.63
C TYR A 289 -13.37 -0.99 10.53
N LEU A 290 -13.44 0.27 10.94
CA LEU A 290 -14.50 0.76 11.84
C LEU A 290 -15.88 0.72 11.19
N LEU A 291 -15.98 1.06 9.91
CA LEU A 291 -17.24 1.02 9.16
C LEU A 291 -17.71 -0.42 8.91
N ASP A 292 -16.80 -1.35 8.66
CA ASP A 292 -17.12 -2.76 8.39
C ASP A 292 -17.47 -3.54 9.66
N ASN A 293 -16.94 -3.13 10.82
CA ASN A 293 -17.11 -3.84 12.10
C ASN A 293 -17.99 -3.07 13.11
N GLY A 294 -18.44 -1.86 12.78
CA GLY A 294 -19.27 -1.01 13.62
C GLY A 294 -20.58 -0.61 12.95
N GLN A 295 -21.61 -0.35 13.77
CA GLN A 295 -22.95 0.04 13.30
C GLN A 295 -23.19 1.55 13.34
N GLY A 296 -22.38 2.30 14.09
CA GLY A 296 -22.55 3.74 14.28
C GLY A 296 -21.89 4.61 13.19
N SER A 297 -22.05 5.92 13.35
CA SER A 297 -21.30 6.92 12.61
C SER A 297 -19.84 6.95 13.05
N VAL A 298 -18.94 7.22 12.12
CA VAL A 298 -17.51 7.46 12.37
C VAL A 298 -17.23 8.94 12.12
N ILE A 299 -16.86 9.68 13.16
CA ILE A 299 -16.48 11.08 13.05
C ILE A 299 -14.97 11.17 13.13
N ALA A 300 -14.33 11.55 12.03
CA ALA A 300 -12.89 11.65 11.94
C ALA A 300 -12.41 13.06 12.33
N ALA A 301 -11.56 13.13 13.34
CA ALA A 301 -10.83 14.31 13.77
C ALA A 301 -9.36 14.19 13.36
N GLY A 302 -8.74 15.26 12.85
CA GLY A 302 -7.37 15.19 12.31
C GLY A 302 -7.25 14.46 10.98
N LEU A 303 -8.36 14.17 10.29
CA LEU A 303 -8.31 13.65 8.92
C LEU A 303 -8.15 14.82 7.95
N ASP A 304 -7.03 15.54 8.02
CA ASP A 304 -6.85 16.79 7.26
C ASP A 304 -6.40 16.56 5.83
N LEU A 305 -5.54 15.56 5.62
CA LEU A 305 -4.90 15.29 4.33
C LEU A 305 -4.30 16.55 3.68
N SER A 306 -3.78 17.42 4.56
CA SER A 306 -3.19 18.73 4.26
C SER A 306 -2.37 19.21 5.46
N VAL A 307 -1.53 20.21 5.24
CA VAL A 307 -0.65 20.81 6.26
C VAL A 307 -1.28 22.10 6.78
N SER A 308 -1.16 22.38 8.09
CA SER A 308 -1.50 23.68 8.70
C SER A 308 -0.28 24.39 9.23
N ARG A 309 0.01 25.62 8.77
CA ARG A 309 1.11 26.46 9.31
C ARG A 309 2.43 25.68 9.48
N SER A 310 2.79 24.90 8.46
CA SER A 310 3.96 23.99 8.41
C SER A 310 3.88 22.71 9.27
N PHE A 311 2.80 22.49 10.02
CA PHE A 311 2.57 21.24 10.75
C PHE A 311 1.71 20.28 9.92
N SER A 312 2.22 19.07 9.70
CA SER A 312 1.48 17.98 9.06
C SER A 312 0.73 17.10 10.06
N HIS A 313 1.00 17.26 11.36
CA HIS A 313 0.42 16.46 12.43
C HIS A 313 -0.03 17.33 13.61
N ALA A 314 -1.03 16.85 14.35
CA ALA A 314 -1.38 17.38 15.66
C ALA A 314 -0.25 17.22 16.67
N ARG A 315 -0.24 18.10 17.66
CA ARG A 315 0.83 18.20 18.65
C ARG A 315 0.39 17.68 20.03
N PRO A 316 1.32 17.09 20.80
CA PRO A 316 2.66 16.66 20.37
C PRO A 316 2.61 15.47 19.39
N HIS A 317 3.63 15.37 18.55
CA HIS A 317 3.88 14.20 17.71
C HIS A 317 5.05 13.41 18.28
N ALA A 318 5.02 12.07 18.20
CA ALA A 318 6.04 11.19 18.81
C ALA A 318 7.48 11.50 18.38
N PHE A 319 7.67 12.00 17.14
CA PHE A 319 8.98 12.41 16.63
C PHE A 319 9.31 13.89 16.79
N GLY A 320 8.42 14.70 17.38
CA GLY A 320 8.65 16.12 17.60
C GLY A 320 9.99 16.41 18.30
N PRO A 321 10.30 15.78 19.44
CA PRO A 321 11.56 16.00 20.15
C PRO A 321 12.80 15.61 19.33
N LEU A 322 12.73 14.52 18.56
CA LEU A 322 13.82 14.10 17.69
C LEU A 322 14.08 15.13 16.58
N LEU A 323 13.01 15.68 15.99
CA LEU A 323 13.12 16.72 14.98
C LEU A 323 13.75 17.98 15.53
N ASP A 324 13.29 18.42 16.69
CA ASP A 324 13.79 19.62 17.35
C ASP A 324 15.27 19.49 17.73
N SER A 325 15.68 18.31 18.23
CA SER A 325 17.09 18.02 18.57
C SER A 325 18.06 18.06 17.38
N GLY A 326 17.55 17.88 16.16
CA GLY A 326 18.34 17.93 14.94
C GLY A 326 18.49 19.34 14.36
N THR A 327 17.83 20.34 14.95
CA THR A 327 17.82 21.71 14.43
C THR A 327 19.12 22.46 14.71
N ARG A 328 19.38 23.51 13.93
CA ARG A 328 20.57 24.35 14.05
C ARG A 328 20.18 25.82 14.02
N ARG A 329 21.07 26.71 14.49
CA ARG A 329 20.85 28.18 14.41
C ARG A 329 20.47 28.67 13.01
N THR A 330 21.03 28.06 11.95
CA THR A 330 20.76 28.42 10.55
C THR A 330 19.68 27.57 9.88
N SER A 331 19.14 26.58 10.58
CA SER A 331 18.02 25.73 10.13
C SER A 331 17.16 25.41 11.37
N PRO A 332 16.42 26.41 11.86
CA PRO A 332 15.53 26.24 13.01
C PRO A 332 14.39 25.27 12.69
N LEU A 333 13.67 24.81 13.72
CA LEU A 333 12.56 23.86 13.57
C LEU A 333 11.54 24.29 12.52
N CYS A 334 11.22 25.59 12.44
CA CYS A 334 10.28 26.10 11.46
C CYS A 334 10.74 25.89 10.00
N SER A 335 12.05 25.97 9.71
CA SER A 335 12.61 25.68 8.39
C SER A 335 12.44 24.19 8.05
N VAL A 336 12.80 23.30 8.99
CA VAL A 336 12.66 21.85 8.81
C VAL A 336 11.21 21.44 8.60
N LEU A 337 10.29 22.04 9.35
CA LEU A 337 8.84 21.80 9.21
C LEU A 337 8.32 22.32 7.87
N HIS A 338 8.78 23.48 7.41
CA HIS A 338 8.40 24.03 6.12
C HIS A 338 8.85 23.14 4.95
N GLU A 339 10.11 22.70 4.92
CA GLU A 339 10.63 21.78 3.89
C GLU A 339 9.88 20.44 3.85
N ARG A 340 9.46 19.94 5.02
CA ARG A 340 8.63 18.73 5.11
C ARG A 340 7.21 18.96 4.62
N ALA A 341 6.66 20.14 4.86
CA ALA A 341 5.34 20.52 4.40
C ALA A 341 5.26 20.61 2.86
N GLU A 342 6.33 21.08 2.20
CA GLU A 342 6.39 21.13 0.73
C GLU A 342 6.35 19.74 0.08
N ASN A 343 6.80 18.70 0.79
CA ASN A 343 6.75 17.31 0.34
C ASN A 343 5.38 16.64 0.62
N SER A 344 4.27 17.31 0.26
CA SER A 344 2.91 16.84 0.52
C SER A 344 2.29 15.94 -0.55
N PHE A 345 3.07 15.50 -1.56
CA PHE A 345 2.55 14.75 -2.71
C PHE A 345 1.71 13.53 -2.32
N ALA A 346 2.08 12.83 -1.24
CA ALA A 346 1.33 11.68 -0.74
C ALA A 346 -0.07 12.06 -0.23
N LEU A 347 -0.24 13.25 0.36
CA LEU A 347 -1.52 13.71 0.93
C LEU A 347 -2.59 13.90 -0.14
N ASP A 348 -2.21 14.32 -1.35
CA ASP A 348 -3.15 14.42 -2.49
C ASP A 348 -3.63 13.06 -2.96
N ALA A 349 -2.73 12.07 -3.06
CA ALA A 349 -3.11 10.70 -3.39
C ALA A 349 -4.09 10.13 -2.35
N TYR A 350 -3.85 10.41 -1.06
CA TYR A 350 -4.74 9.98 0.02
C TYR A 350 -6.09 10.67 -0.03
N ALA A 351 -6.13 11.98 -0.28
CA ALA A 351 -7.39 12.72 -0.40
C ALA A 351 -8.23 12.23 -1.57
N ARG A 352 -7.60 11.97 -2.73
CA ARG A 352 -8.27 11.35 -3.88
C ARG A 352 -8.83 9.97 -3.53
N TRP A 353 -8.10 9.14 -2.77
CA TRP A 353 -8.62 7.84 -2.35
C TRP A 353 -9.91 7.99 -1.53
N PHE A 354 -9.95 8.91 -0.56
CA PHE A 354 -11.15 9.16 0.23
C PHE A 354 -12.31 9.71 -0.59
N GLU A 355 -12.02 10.60 -1.56
CA GLU A 355 -13.03 11.14 -2.49
C GLU A 355 -13.63 10.04 -3.38
N THR A 356 -12.78 9.25 -4.03
CA THR A 356 -13.21 8.14 -4.92
C THR A 356 -14.01 7.07 -4.17
N ASN A 357 -13.73 6.86 -2.88
CA ASN A 357 -14.42 5.87 -2.06
C ASN A 357 -15.56 6.46 -1.22
N SER A 358 -15.89 7.75 -1.37
CA SER A 358 -16.90 8.41 -0.54
C SER A 358 -18.27 7.70 -0.52
N GLN A 359 -18.68 7.15 -1.65
CA GLN A 359 -19.93 6.39 -1.78
C GLN A 359 -19.92 5.07 -0.98
N SER A 360 -18.76 4.42 -0.82
CA SER A 360 -18.66 3.14 -0.11
C SER A 360 -18.68 3.28 1.42
N PHE A 361 -18.76 4.52 1.93
CA PHE A 361 -18.91 4.82 3.36
C PHE A 361 -20.39 4.90 3.80
N ASP A 362 -21.35 4.72 2.89
CA ASP A 362 -22.79 4.68 3.16
C ASP A 362 -23.32 5.86 3.98
N GLY A 363 -22.70 7.04 3.83
CA GLY A 363 -23.06 8.24 4.60
C GLY A 363 -22.79 8.14 6.11
N ARG A 364 -21.96 7.18 6.56
CA ARG A 364 -21.60 6.98 7.98
C ARG A 364 -20.28 7.65 8.38
N LEU A 365 -19.46 8.05 7.42
CA LEU A 365 -18.21 8.77 7.67
C LEU A 365 -18.42 10.28 7.65
N PHE A 366 -18.00 10.95 8.71
CA PHE A 366 -18.04 12.40 8.88
C PHE A 366 -16.66 12.92 9.25
N ARG A 367 -16.46 14.22 9.05
CA ARG A 367 -15.27 14.94 9.53
C ARG A 367 -15.65 16.08 10.44
N ILE A 368 -14.74 16.49 11.31
CA ILE A 368 -14.96 17.69 12.12
C ILE A 368 -14.87 18.97 11.27
N PRO A 369 -15.58 20.07 11.63
CA PRO A 369 -15.56 21.33 10.89
C PRO A 369 -14.17 21.98 10.77
N ALA A 370 -13.27 21.74 11.73
CA ALA A 370 -11.90 22.27 11.73
C ALA A 370 -10.98 21.65 10.67
N SER A 371 -11.48 20.66 9.94
CA SER A 371 -10.78 20.00 8.83
C SER A 371 -10.32 21.01 7.77
N LEU A 372 -9.03 20.99 7.44
CA LEU A 372 -8.40 22.05 6.65
C LEU A 372 -8.69 21.97 5.14
N ARG A 373 -8.92 20.75 4.65
CA ARG A 373 -9.19 20.45 3.23
C ARG A 373 -10.59 19.89 3.10
N SER A 374 -11.39 20.39 2.17
CA SER A 374 -12.65 19.74 1.79
C SER A 374 -12.38 18.43 1.05
N ILE A 375 -13.11 17.36 1.38
CA ILE A 375 -13.08 16.09 0.65
C ILE A 375 -14.51 15.85 0.14
N PRO A 376 -14.75 15.94 -1.18
CA PRO A 376 -16.07 15.70 -1.74
C PRO A 376 -16.64 14.34 -1.32
N GLY A 377 -17.93 14.32 -1.00
CA GLY A 377 -18.63 13.11 -0.55
C GLY A 377 -18.43 12.74 0.93
N ILE A 378 -17.59 13.46 1.69
CA ILE A 378 -17.44 13.26 3.14
C ILE A 378 -17.92 14.53 3.87
N PRO A 379 -19.14 14.55 4.43
CA PRO A 379 -19.69 15.73 5.07
C PRO A 379 -18.99 16.06 6.40
N VAL A 380 -19.14 17.31 6.84
CA VAL A 380 -18.71 17.74 8.18
C VAL A 380 -19.84 17.58 9.19
N ARG A 381 -19.50 17.21 10.43
CA ARG A 381 -20.44 17.07 11.55
C ARG A 381 -19.78 17.52 12.86
N ASP A 382 -20.53 18.29 13.65
CA ASP A 382 -20.08 18.71 14.98
C ASP A 382 -20.23 17.57 15.99
N LEU A 383 -19.29 17.43 16.92
CA LEU A 383 -19.34 16.41 17.95
C LEU A 383 -20.56 16.58 18.88
N ALA A 384 -21.00 17.82 19.10
CA ALA A 384 -22.18 18.11 19.91
C ALA A 384 -23.47 17.52 19.31
N GLN A 385 -23.55 17.31 18.00
CA GLN A 385 -24.73 16.77 17.32
C GLN A 385 -24.94 15.26 17.56
N GLU A 386 -23.96 14.58 18.16
CA GLU A 386 -23.96 13.11 18.36
C GLU A 386 -24.02 12.72 19.85
N SER A 387 -24.15 13.73 20.72
CA SER A 387 -24.16 13.60 22.18
C SER A 387 -25.36 12.82 22.75
N GLY A 388 -26.40 12.55 21.95
CA GLY A 388 -27.61 11.81 22.34
C GLY A 388 -27.50 10.27 22.29
N THR A 389 -26.49 9.72 21.62
CA THR A 389 -26.28 8.27 21.48
C THR A 389 -25.04 7.86 22.26
N LYS A 390 -25.19 7.10 23.35
CA LYS A 390 -24.03 6.66 24.14
C LYS A 390 -23.35 5.47 23.49
N ALA A 391 -22.03 5.53 23.39
CA ALA A 391 -21.19 4.36 23.17
C ALA A 391 -21.40 3.34 24.30
N PHE A 392 -21.67 2.10 23.92
CA PHE A 392 -21.69 0.99 24.87
C PHE A 392 -20.25 0.54 25.17
N PRO A 393 -19.99 -0.21 26.25
CA PRO A 393 -18.68 -0.82 26.45
C PRO A 393 -18.26 -1.64 25.23
N LEU A 394 -16.98 -1.58 24.85
CA LEU A 394 -16.46 -2.38 23.75
C LEU A 394 -16.52 -3.86 24.13
N GLU A 395 -17.29 -4.65 23.38
CA GLU A 395 -17.40 -6.08 23.62
C GLU A 395 -16.34 -6.85 22.84
N MET A 396 -15.64 -7.73 23.55
CA MET A 396 -14.55 -8.53 23.02
C MET A 396 -14.77 -10.01 23.31
N MET A 397 -14.43 -10.84 22.33
CA MET A 397 -14.35 -12.28 22.49
C MET A 397 -12.89 -12.72 22.38
N THR A 398 -12.37 -13.31 23.46
CA THR A 398 -11.04 -13.94 23.44
C THR A 398 -11.04 -15.11 22.46
N GLN A 399 -9.98 -15.24 21.68
CA GLN A 399 -9.79 -16.37 20.80
C GLN A 399 -9.06 -17.48 21.54
N ASP A 400 -9.55 -18.72 21.43
CA ASP A 400 -8.83 -19.90 21.92
C ASP A 400 -7.69 -20.22 20.96
N VAL A 401 -6.47 -19.89 21.36
CA VAL A 401 -5.26 -20.01 20.53
C VAL A 401 -4.26 -20.95 21.21
N PRO A 402 -3.54 -21.79 20.45
CA PRO A 402 -2.48 -22.64 21.01
C PRO A 402 -1.45 -21.81 21.78
N ASP A 403 -0.82 -22.40 22.80
CA ASP A 403 0.23 -21.73 23.56
C ASP A 403 1.34 -21.19 22.64
N ARG A 404 1.95 -20.09 23.06
CA ARG A 404 3.04 -19.42 22.34
C ARG A 404 4.16 -20.38 21.92
N ARG A 405 4.51 -21.38 22.75
CA ARG A 405 5.52 -22.39 22.42
C ARG A 405 5.06 -23.30 21.28
N VAL A 406 3.81 -23.75 21.31
CA VAL A 406 3.23 -24.58 20.25
C VAL A 406 3.18 -23.81 18.94
N ARG A 407 2.75 -22.55 18.97
CA ARG A 407 2.75 -21.69 17.77
C ARG A 407 4.16 -21.47 17.23
N ALA A 408 5.13 -21.22 18.11
CA ALA A 408 6.53 -21.06 17.72
C ALA A 408 7.10 -22.32 17.06
N GLU A 409 6.83 -23.50 17.60
CA GLU A 409 7.26 -24.78 17.04
C GLU A 409 6.64 -25.03 15.65
N ARG A 410 5.33 -24.79 15.49
CA ARG A 410 4.62 -24.91 14.20
C ARG A 410 5.17 -23.96 13.14
N VAL A 411 5.33 -22.68 13.48
CA VAL A 411 5.84 -21.66 12.55
C VAL A 411 7.31 -21.93 12.21
N ALA A 412 8.14 -22.29 13.19
CA ALA A 412 9.54 -22.62 12.94
C ALA A 412 9.69 -23.86 12.04
N HIS A 413 8.85 -24.89 12.26
CA HIS A 413 8.82 -26.06 11.39
C HIS A 413 8.43 -25.70 9.95
N TYR A 414 7.36 -24.92 9.75
CA TYR A 414 6.97 -24.42 8.44
C TYR A 414 8.09 -23.64 7.75
N LEU A 415 8.74 -22.69 8.45
CA LEU A 415 9.85 -21.92 7.86
C LEU A 415 11.06 -22.80 7.50
N THR A 416 11.34 -23.84 8.29
CA THR A 416 12.42 -24.79 8.02
C THR A 416 12.11 -25.66 6.80
N ASP A 417 10.87 -26.15 6.70
CA ASP A 417 10.39 -26.89 5.54
C ASP A 417 10.46 -26.04 4.27
N ARG A 418 9.91 -24.81 4.29
CA ARG A 418 9.98 -23.87 3.17
C ARG A 418 11.43 -23.49 2.82
N ALA A 419 12.33 -23.39 3.80
CA ALA A 419 13.75 -23.18 3.53
C ALA A 419 14.35 -24.32 2.68
N GLY A 420 13.98 -25.57 2.99
CA GLY A 420 14.36 -26.74 2.20
C GLY A 420 13.75 -26.73 0.79
N THR A 421 12.45 -26.47 0.69
CA THR A 421 11.75 -26.39 -0.61
C THR A 421 12.36 -25.32 -1.51
N VAL A 422 12.61 -24.12 -0.96
CA VAL A 422 13.22 -23.01 -1.70
C VAL A 422 14.63 -23.35 -2.18
N ALA A 423 15.44 -24.03 -1.35
CA ALA A 423 16.78 -24.45 -1.76
C ALA A 423 16.77 -25.46 -2.92
N ALA A 424 15.70 -26.25 -3.04
CA ALA A 424 15.53 -27.26 -4.09
C ALA A 424 14.82 -26.72 -5.36
N LEU A 425 14.39 -25.45 -5.39
CA LEU A 425 13.71 -24.88 -6.55
C LEU A 425 14.63 -24.88 -7.78
N THR A 426 14.08 -25.38 -8.90
CA THR A 426 14.72 -25.35 -10.22
C THR A 426 13.88 -24.57 -11.22
N PRO A 427 14.49 -24.01 -12.29
CA PRO A 427 13.74 -23.29 -13.32
C PRO A 427 12.63 -24.15 -13.93
N GLY A 428 11.41 -23.60 -14.02
CA GLY A 428 10.26 -24.27 -14.62
C GLY A 428 9.41 -25.09 -13.65
N MET A 429 9.79 -25.19 -12.37
CA MET A 429 8.91 -25.73 -11.33
C MET A 429 7.77 -24.75 -11.06
N ASP A 430 6.57 -25.31 -10.82
CA ASP A 430 5.47 -24.53 -10.28
C ASP A 430 5.78 -24.14 -8.83
N VAL A 431 5.51 -22.88 -8.48
CA VAL A 431 5.90 -22.30 -7.20
C VAL A 431 4.63 -21.99 -6.41
N GLU A 432 4.51 -22.60 -5.23
CA GLU A 432 3.37 -22.32 -4.35
C GLU A 432 3.28 -20.82 -4.01
N PRO A 433 2.08 -20.23 -3.93
CA PRO A 433 1.91 -18.79 -3.76
C PRO A 433 2.61 -18.21 -2.52
N ASP A 434 2.63 -18.95 -1.41
CA ASP A 434 3.33 -18.54 -0.18
C ASP A 434 4.86 -18.52 -0.37
N ILE A 435 5.42 -19.49 -1.11
CA ILE A 435 6.84 -19.48 -1.47
C ILE A 435 7.18 -18.26 -2.32
N LEU A 436 6.33 -17.93 -3.30
CA LEU A 436 6.52 -16.74 -4.13
C LEU A 436 6.57 -15.46 -3.28
N GLU A 437 5.63 -15.32 -2.35
CA GLU A 437 5.61 -14.20 -1.40
C GLU A 437 6.87 -14.16 -0.52
N LEU A 438 7.36 -15.30 -0.04
CA LEU A 438 8.61 -15.39 0.73
C LEU A 438 9.83 -14.93 -0.07
N LEU A 439 9.95 -15.34 -1.35
CA LEU A 439 11.02 -14.89 -2.24
C LEU A 439 10.99 -13.35 -2.40
N GLN A 440 9.80 -12.79 -2.65
CA GLN A 440 9.59 -11.36 -2.81
C GLN A 440 9.91 -10.57 -1.53
N LEU A 441 9.53 -11.08 -0.36
CA LEU A 441 9.78 -10.44 0.93
C LEU A 441 11.26 -10.48 1.32
N VAL A 442 11.96 -11.59 1.07
CA VAL A 442 13.38 -11.67 1.45
C VAL A 442 14.22 -10.72 0.60
N SER A 443 14.00 -10.68 -0.71
CA SER A 443 14.71 -9.73 -1.56
C SER A 443 13.96 -9.43 -2.85
N PHE A 444 13.18 -8.37 -2.84
CA PHE A 444 12.43 -7.94 -4.02
C PHE A 444 13.36 -7.55 -5.20
N ALA A 445 14.50 -6.92 -4.91
CA ALA A 445 15.49 -6.56 -5.91
C ALA A 445 16.14 -7.81 -6.56
N ALA A 446 16.48 -8.83 -5.77
CA ALA A 446 17.00 -10.08 -6.33
C ALA A 446 15.91 -10.85 -7.07
N TYR A 447 14.65 -10.80 -6.61
CA TYR A 447 13.50 -11.39 -7.29
C TYR A 447 13.28 -10.79 -8.68
N THR A 448 13.21 -9.47 -8.78
CA THR A 448 13.06 -8.78 -10.08
C THR A 448 14.25 -9.04 -11.02
N THR A 449 15.46 -9.13 -10.47
CA THR A 449 16.67 -9.51 -11.24
C THR A 449 16.58 -10.94 -11.75
N ALA A 450 16.19 -11.89 -10.89
CA ALA A 450 16.04 -13.30 -11.23
C ALA A 450 14.94 -13.53 -12.28
N MET A 451 13.84 -12.79 -12.21
CA MET A 451 12.81 -12.82 -13.25
C MET A 451 13.35 -12.39 -14.62
N LYS A 452 14.22 -11.37 -14.64
CA LYS A 452 14.82 -10.85 -15.88
C LYS A 452 15.88 -11.79 -16.46
N SER A 453 16.72 -12.39 -15.62
CA SER A 453 17.81 -13.28 -16.05
C SER A 453 17.37 -14.72 -16.26
N GLY A 454 16.28 -15.15 -15.61
CA GLY A 454 15.89 -16.55 -15.47
C GLY A 454 16.71 -17.32 -14.43
N ASP A 455 17.65 -16.66 -13.73
CA ASP A 455 18.52 -17.30 -12.72
C ASP A 455 18.08 -16.95 -11.30
N TYR A 456 17.48 -17.93 -10.63
CA TYR A 456 16.95 -17.80 -9.27
C TYR A 456 17.92 -18.28 -8.18
N ARG A 457 19.10 -18.81 -8.52
CA ARG A 457 19.97 -19.50 -7.56
C ARG A 457 20.36 -18.64 -6.36
N VAL A 458 20.76 -17.39 -6.62
CA VAL A 458 21.15 -16.44 -5.55
C VAL A 458 19.96 -16.10 -4.67
N LEU A 459 18.81 -15.79 -5.27
CA LEU A 459 17.58 -15.48 -4.54
C LEU A 459 17.13 -16.65 -3.66
N CYS A 460 17.12 -17.87 -4.20
CA CYS A 460 16.73 -19.08 -3.47
C CYS A 460 17.69 -19.36 -2.31
N ALA A 461 19.01 -19.25 -2.53
CA ALA A 461 20.00 -19.46 -1.48
C ALA A 461 19.86 -18.45 -0.33
N ASP A 462 19.66 -17.17 -0.65
CA ASP A 462 19.47 -16.11 0.35
C ASP A 462 18.15 -16.27 1.12
N THR A 463 17.08 -16.64 0.40
CA THR A 463 15.76 -16.90 0.98
C THR A 463 15.80 -18.09 1.92
N SER A 464 16.29 -19.24 1.45
CA SER A 464 16.45 -20.44 2.27
C SER A 464 17.23 -20.16 3.56
N ARG A 465 18.40 -19.51 3.46
CA ARG A 465 19.22 -19.14 4.61
C ARG A 465 18.49 -18.23 5.59
N TYR A 466 17.78 -17.24 5.08
CA TYR A 466 17.04 -16.30 5.91
C TYR A 466 15.89 -16.98 6.66
N LEU A 467 15.13 -17.87 5.99
CA LEU A 467 14.04 -18.63 6.60
C LEU A 467 14.55 -19.57 7.70
N ALA A 468 15.64 -20.30 7.45
CA ALA A 468 16.26 -21.15 8.47
C ALA A 468 16.73 -20.34 9.70
N THR A 469 17.37 -19.19 9.46
CA THR A 469 17.80 -18.28 10.54
C THR A 469 16.60 -17.73 11.34
N LEU A 470 15.52 -17.38 10.64
CA LEU A 470 14.30 -16.89 11.27
C LEU A 470 13.65 -17.99 12.13
N ALA A 471 13.57 -19.22 11.63
CA ALA A 471 13.07 -20.38 12.36
C ALA A 471 13.84 -20.61 13.67
N GLU A 472 15.17 -20.61 13.62
CA GLU A 472 16.00 -20.75 14.82
C GLU A 472 15.76 -19.63 15.83
N ARG A 473 15.67 -18.39 15.35
CA ARG A 473 15.46 -17.21 16.20
C ARG A 473 14.12 -17.26 16.92
N ILE A 474 13.06 -17.76 16.30
CA ILE A 474 11.74 -17.93 16.92
C ILE A 474 11.86 -18.92 18.08
N THR A 475 12.43 -20.09 17.82
CA THR A 475 12.58 -21.16 18.83
C THR A 475 13.39 -20.68 20.04
N ARG A 476 14.44 -19.88 19.83
CA ARG A 476 15.23 -19.30 20.92
C ARG A 476 14.51 -18.22 21.73
N ARG A 477 13.52 -17.53 21.15
CA ARG A 477 12.78 -16.43 21.82
C ARG A 477 11.68 -16.92 22.76
N VAL A 478 11.26 -18.18 22.59
CA VAL A 478 10.15 -18.77 23.32
C VAL A 478 10.63 -19.80 24.36
N ARG A 479 11.90 -20.20 24.30
CA ARG A 479 12.64 -20.74 25.44
C ARG A 479 13.01 -19.61 26.39
#